data_AF-A0A9X9S439-F1
#
_entry.id   AF-A0A9X9S439-F1
#
_cell.length_a   1.000
_cell.length_b   1.000
_cell.length_c   1.000
_cell.angle_alpha   90.00
_cell.angle_beta   90.00
_cell.angle_gamma   90.00
#
_symmetry.space_group_name_H-M   'P 1'
#
loop_
_entity.id
_entity.type
_entity.pdbx_description
1 polymer ?
#
loop_
_entity_poly.entity_id
_entity_poly.type
_entity_poly.pdbx_seq_one_letter_code
_entity_poly.pdbx_strand_id
1 'polypeptide(L)' 'MSRRAVDALFQALYLLTDIRFILRETAPVHELDDDQRVRAGMAIEKLKKQVTILEEELS' A
#
# COMPACT_ATOMS: atom_id res chain seq x y z
N MET A 1 2.78 -20.46 8.40
CA MET A 1 2.22 -19.13 8.13
C MET A 1 0.75 -19.13 8.49
N SER A 2 0.29 -18.20 9.32
CA SER A 2 -1.13 -18.11 9.68
C SER A 2 -1.96 -17.60 8.49
N ARG A 3 -3.27 -17.86 8.51
CA ARG A 3 -4.21 -17.27 7.54
C ARG A 3 -4.15 -15.73 7.58
N ARG A 4 -4.00 -15.16 8.78
CA ARG A 4 -3.85 -13.71 8.99
C ARG A 4 -2.63 -13.15 8.25
N ALA A 5 -1.49 -13.84 8.31
CA ALA A 5 -0.28 -13.44 7.58
C ALA A 5 -0.46 -13.50 6.06
N VAL A 6 -1.15 -14.55 5.56
CA VAL A 6 -1.44 -14.68 4.11
C VAL A 6 -2.35 -13.54 3.66
N ASP A 7 -3.45 -13.28 4.38
CA ASP A 7 -4.40 -12.22 4.04
C ASP A 7 -3.73 -10.83 4.07
N ALA A 8 -2.88 -10.57 5.07
CA ALA A 8 -2.12 -9.32 5.18
C ALA A 8 -1.15 -9.13 4.00
N LEU A 9 -0.46 -10.18 3.57
CA LEU A 9 0.44 -10.12 2.41
C LEU A 9 -0.30 -9.75 1.13
N PHE A 10 -1.42 -10.41 0.84
CA PHE A 10 -2.20 -10.10 -0.36
C PHE A 10 -2.79 -8.69 -0.31
N GLN A 11 -3.29 -8.24 0.84
CA GLN A 11 -3.76 -6.87 1.01
C GLN A 11 -2.64 -5.84 0.80
N ALA A 12 -1.45 -6.09 1.33
CA ALA A 12 -0.28 -5.23 1.11
C ALA A 12 0.07 -5.12 -0.39
N LEU A 13 0.05 -6.25 -1.13
CA LEU A 13 0.31 -6.26 -2.57
C LEU A 13 -0.73 -5.48 -3.39
N TYR A 14 -2.00 -5.54 -3.01
CA TYR A 14 -3.05 -4.73 -3.65
C TYR A 14 -2.83 -3.23 -3.39
N LEU A 15 -2.53 -2.85 -2.14
CA LEU A 15 -2.26 -1.45 -1.80
C LEU A 15 -1.03 -0.90 -2.55
N LEU A 16 0.01 -1.70 -2.70
CA LEU A 16 1.18 -1.34 -3.51
C LEU A 16 0.83 -1.20 -5.00
N THR A 17 -0.12 -1.99 -5.49
CA THR A 17 -0.64 -1.87 -6.86
C THR A 17 -1.42 -0.56 -7.06
N ASP A 18 -2.22 -0.15 -6.09
CA ASP A 18 -2.94 1.13 -6.11
C ASP A 18 -1.95 2.31 -6.11
N ILE A 19 -0.95 2.27 -5.23
CA ILE A 19 0.12 3.29 -5.18
C ILE A 19 0.85 3.35 -6.52
N ARG A 20 1.24 2.20 -7.10
CA ARG A 20 1.87 2.14 -8.41
C ARG A 20 1.00 2.77 -9.50
N PHE A 21 -0.31 2.57 -9.46
CA PHE A 21 -1.23 3.16 -10.42
C PHE A 21 -1.21 4.69 -10.34
N ILE A 22 -1.30 5.28 -9.15
CA ILE A 22 -1.18 6.73 -8.94
C ILE A 22 0.17 7.26 -9.47
N LEU A 23 1.27 6.55 -9.20
CA LEU A 23 2.59 6.95 -9.70
C LEU A 23 2.69 6.86 -11.23
N ARG A 24 1.93 5.94 -11.85
CA ARG A 24 1.85 5.85 -13.32
C ARG A 24 1.03 6.99 -13.92
N GLU A 25 -0.07 7.40 -13.27
CA GLU A 25 -0.87 8.55 -13.70
C GLU A 25 -0.06 9.86 -13.73
N THR A 26 0.87 9.99 -12.79
CA THR A 26 1.70 11.20 -12.61
C THR A 26 3.01 11.17 -13.41
N ALA A 27 3.27 10.10 -14.18
CA ALA A 27 4.48 9.99 -14.98
C ALA A 27 4.53 11.06 -16.11
N PRO A 28 5.71 11.57 -16.49
CA PRO A 28 7.04 11.21 -15.97
C PRO A 28 7.49 12.03 -14.75
N VAL A 29 6.78 13.09 -14.39
CA VAL A 29 7.23 14.07 -13.38
C VAL A 29 6.91 13.65 -11.94
N HIS A 30 5.94 12.74 -11.76
CA HIS A 30 5.49 12.21 -10.47
C HIS A 30 5.01 13.27 -9.47
N GLU A 31 4.55 14.42 -9.96
CA GLU A 31 3.89 15.42 -9.14
C GLU A 31 2.45 15.01 -8.90
N LEU A 32 2.10 14.89 -7.62
CA LEU A 32 0.75 14.53 -7.18
C LEU A 32 -0.08 15.79 -6.95
N ASP A 33 -1.28 15.82 -7.49
CA ASP A 33 -2.31 16.79 -7.07
C ASP A 33 -2.84 16.47 -5.66
N ASP A 34 -3.71 17.34 -5.13
CA ASP A 34 -4.23 17.19 -3.76
C ASP A 34 -5.03 15.89 -3.57
N ASP A 35 -5.82 15.48 -4.57
CA ASP A 35 -6.60 14.24 -4.50
C ASP A 35 -5.68 13.01 -4.53
N GLN A 36 -4.73 12.99 -5.45
CA GLN A 36 -3.73 11.93 -5.57
C GLN A 36 -2.88 11.81 -4.30
N ARG A 37 -2.51 12.92 -3.65
CA ARG A 37 -1.82 12.91 -2.34
C ARG A 37 -2.67 12.26 -1.26
N VAL A 38 -3.95 12.62 -1.18
CA VAL A 38 -4.88 12.02 -0.21
C VAL A 38 -5.02 10.52 -0.48
N ARG A 39 -5.26 10.11 -1.73
CA ARG A 39 -5.37 8.70 -2.13
C ARG A 39 -4.10 7.90 -1.80
N ALA A 40 -2.93 8.43 -2.18
CA ALA A 40 -1.65 7.80 -1.91
C ALA A 40 -1.38 7.69 -0.40
N GLY A 41 -1.65 8.76 0.36
CA GLY A 41 -1.51 8.77 1.82
C GLY A 41 -2.40 7.73 2.49
N MET A 42 -3.67 7.63 2.09
CA MET A 42 -4.58 6.61 2.61
C MET A 42 -4.12 5.18 2.28
N ALA A 43 -3.60 4.93 1.08
CA ALA A 43 -3.07 3.64 0.70
C ALA A 43 -1.82 3.26 1.53
N ILE A 44 -0.92 4.22 1.76
CA ILE A 44 0.28 4.05 2.59
C ILE A 44 -0.09 3.74 4.04
N GLU A 45 -1.04 4.46 4.64
CA GLU A 45 -1.45 4.20 6.03
C GLU A 45 -2.10 2.82 6.19
N LYS A 46 -2.87 2.36 5.20
CA LYS A 46 -3.38 0.98 5.17
C LYS A 46 -2.24 -0.03 5.01
N LEU A 47 -1.25 0.26 4.16
CA LEU A 47 -0.12 -0.63 3.91
C LEU A 47 0.71 -0.84 5.18
N LYS A 48 0.99 0.23 5.93
CA LYS A 48 1.71 0.16 7.21
C LYS A 48 1.04 -0.81 8.18
N LYS A 49 -0.30 -0.79 8.29
CA LYS A 49 -1.05 -1.73 9.13
C LYS A 49 -0.85 -3.19 8.70
N GLN A 50 -0.83 -3.47 7.40
CA GLN A 50 -0.57 -4.82 6.91
C GLN A 50 0.87 -5.25 7.18
N VAL A 51 1.84 -4.34 7.04
CA VAL A 51 3.24 -4.61 7.37
C VAL A 51 3.39 -4.94 8.85
N THR A 52 2.76 -4.19 9.76
CA THR A 52 2.77 -4.52 11.20
C THR A 52 2.21 -5.92 11.48
N ILE A 53 1.13 -6.33 10.80
CA ILE A 53 0.60 -7.70 10.94
C ILE A 53 1.63 -8.73 10.44
N LEU A 54 2.31 -8.46 9.33
CA LEU A 54 3.35 -9.36 8.82
C LEU A 54 4.54 -9.47 9.77
N GLU A 55 4.97 -8.36 10.36
CA GLU A 55 6.02 -8.34 11.38
C GLU A 55 5.62 -9.20 12.59
N GLU A 56 4.39 -9.03 13.11
CA GLU A 56 3.85 -9.82 14.23
C GLU A 56 3.78 -11.33 13.94
N GLU A 57 3.49 -11.72 12.70
CA GLU A 57 3.21 -13.12 12.35
C GLU A 57 4.44 -13.87 11.77
N LEU A 58 5.48 -13.15 11.34
CA LEU A 58 6.64 -13.71 10.61
C LEU A 58 8.00 -13.41 11.26
N SER A 59 8.08 -12.54 12.27
CA SER A 59 9.32 -12.21 13.00
C SER A 59 9.31 -12.78 14.41
#